data_AF-A0A562U796-F1
#
_entry.id   AF-A0A562U796-F1
#
_cell.length_a   1.000
_cell.length_b   1.000
_cell.length_c   1.000
_cell.angle_alpha   90.00
_cell.angle_beta   90.00
_cell.angle_gamma   90.00
#
_symmetry.space_group_name_H-M   'P 1'
#
loop_
_entity.id
_entity.type
_entity.pdbx_description
1 polymer ?
#
loop_
_entity_poly.entity_id
_entity_poly.type
_entity_poly.pdbx_seq_one_letter_code
_entity_poly.pdbx_strand_id
1 'polypeptide(L)'
;MSLKTFIEKIWADVKTLFENIPTELKTAIHIGVLITENIKAFVDSPAADVLTAIIPGDIDDDIKNWLRAKLPTVLTELKLADSCSSLTDPQQITACAIQVLQGLDGDVKSAFLHNLSIFIAQVASNGKLTWADGVSILEWYYQNDYKTAA
;
A
#
# COMPACT_ATOMS: atom_id res chain seq x y z
N MET A 1 -18.70 -30.80 -2.29
CA MET A 1 -17.47 -30.07 -1.90
C MET A 1 -17.71 -29.43 -0.54
N SER A 2 -16.73 -29.47 0.36
CA SER A 2 -16.82 -28.75 1.64
C SER A 2 -16.46 -27.28 1.45
N LEU A 3 -16.91 -26.40 2.35
CA LEU A 3 -16.55 -24.98 2.36
C LEU A 3 -15.03 -24.78 2.41
N LYS A 4 -14.32 -25.60 3.19
CA LYS A 4 -12.87 -25.58 3.30
C LYS A 4 -12.20 -25.84 1.95
N THR A 5 -12.59 -26.91 1.27
CA THR A 5 -12.02 -27.29 -0.03
C THR A 5 -12.32 -26.23 -1.11
N PHE A 6 -13.45 -25.54 -1.00
CA PHE A 6 -13.80 -24.45 -1.90
C PHE A 6 -12.91 -23.23 -1.69
N ILE A 7 -12.66 -22.83 -0.44
CA ILE A 7 -11.75 -21.71 -0.10
C ILE A 7 -10.30 -22.03 -0.50
N GLU A 8 -9.83 -23.25 -0.22
CA GLU A 8 -8.49 -23.70 -0.62
C GLU A 8 -8.27 -23.60 -2.14
N LYS A 9 -9.30 -23.93 -2.92
CA LYS A 9 -9.26 -23.81 -4.38
C LYS A 9 -9.15 -22.34 -4.83
N ILE A 10 -9.97 -21.45 -4.26
CA ILE A 10 -9.89 -20.02 -4.56
C ILE A 10 -8.48 -19.49 -4.24
N TRP A 11 -7.90 -19.90 -3.12
CA TRP A 11 -6.56 -19.47 -2.75
C TRP A 11 -5.48 -19.97 -3.71
N ALA A 12 -5.62 -21.21 -4.20
CA ALA A 12 -4.75 -21.75 -5.24
C ALA A 12 -4.89 -21.00 -6.58
N ASP A 13 -6.11 -20.56 -6.92
CA ASP A 13 -6.37 -19.76 -8.11
C ASP A 13 -5.72 -18.36 -7.98
N VAL A 14 -5.80 -17.72 -6.81
CA VAL A 14 -5.11 -16.43 -6.53
C VAL A 14 -3.59 -16.58 -6.61
N LYS A 15 -3.03 -17.66 -6.04
CA LYS A 15 -1.62 -18.00 -6.19
C LYS A 15 -1.22 -18.09 -7.66
N THR A 16 -2.01 -18.84 -8.43
CA THR A 16 -1.75 -19.05 -9.87
C THR A 16 -1.80 -17.71 -10.61
N LEU A 17 -2.74 -16.84 -10.26
CA LEU A 17 -2.82 -15.48 -10.83
C LEU A 17 -1.53 -14.71 -10.52
N PHE A 18 -1.10 -14.66 -9.26
CA PHE A 18 0.14 -13.98 -8.86
C PHE A 18 1.39 -14.56 -9.56
N GLU A 19 1.50 -15.87 -9.68
CA GLU A 19 2.67 -16.48 -10.33
C GLU A 19 2.77 -16.08 -11.81
N ASN A 20 1.63 -15.86 -12.49
CA ASN A 20 1.54 -15.58 -13.91
C ASN A 20 1.49 -14.08 -14.28
N ILE A 21 1.41 -13.15 -13.31
CA ILE A 21 1.46 -11.72 -13.65
C ILE A 21 2.87 -11.28 -14.08
N PRO A 22 2.98 -10.27 -14.96
CA PRO A 22 4.26 -9.69 -15.36
C PRO A 22 5.10 -9.20 -14.17
N THR A 23 6.42 -9.28 -14.29
CA THR A 23 7.39 -8.83 -13.26
C THR A 23 7.17 -7.37 -12.84
N GLU A 24 6.75 -6.52 -13.78
CA GLU A 24 6.38 -5.12 -13.50
C GLU A 24 5.25 -5.02 -12.47
N LEU A 25 4.22 -5.87 -12.57
CA LEU A 25 3.11 -5.89 -11.62
C LEU A 25 3.54 -6.46 -10.27
N LYS A 26 4.37 -7.51 -10.26
CA LYS A 26 4.94 -8.06 -9.01
C LYS A 26 5.75 -7.00 -8.26
N THR A 27 6.54 -6.21 -9.00
CA THR A 27 7.31 -5.10 -8.44
C THR A 27 6.39 -4.02 -7.87
N ALA A 28 5.33 -3.65 -8.60
CA ALA A 28 4.34 -2.69 -8.11
C ALA A 28 3.63 -3.17 -6.83
N ILE A 29 3.27 -4.46 -6.76
CA ILE A 29 2.69 -5.09 -5.56
C ILE A 29 3.67 -5.04 -4.39
N HIS A 30 4.94 -5.40 -4.62
CA HIS A 30 5.99 -5.32 -3.60
C HIS A 30 6.15 -3.90 -3.07
N ILE A 31 6.21 -2.90 -3.96
CA ILE A 31 6.31 -1.47 -3.60
C ILE A 31 5.09 -1.04 -2.77
N GLY A 32 3.89 -1.47 -3.16
CA GLY A 32 2.66 -1.20 -2.42
C GLY A 32 2.69 -1.72 -0.98
N VAL A 33 3.16 -2.96 -0.78
CA VAL A 33 3.32 -3.51 0.58
C VAL A 33 4.43 -2.80 1.35
N LEU A 34 5.60 -2.62 0.74
CA LEU A 34 6.77 -2.05 1.38
C LEU A 34 6.52 -0.64 1.90
N ILE A 35 5.92 0.23 1.09
CA ILE A 35 5.62 1.60 1.50
C ILE A 35 4.56 1.62 2.60
N THR A 36 3.53 0.77 2.52
CA THR A 36 2.51 0.69 3.57
C THR A 36 3.10 0.19 4.88
N GLU A 37 4.00 -0.78 4.86
CA GLU A 37 4.70 -1.23 6.06
C GLU A 37 5.67 -0.16 6.59
N ASN A 38 6.34 0.61 5.71
CA ASN A 38 7.12 1.76 6.14
C ASN A 38 6.25 2.85 6.76
N ILE A 39 5.05 3.10 6.26
CA ILE A 39 4.09 4.04 6.87
C ILE A 39 3.67 3.53 8.24
N LYS A 40 3.36 2.24 8.35
CA LYS A 40 3.02 1.58 9.62
C LYS A 40 4.17 1.61 10.63
N ALA A 41 5.42 1.53 10.19
CA ALA A 41 6.60 1.64 11.04
C ALA A 41 6.96 3.11 11.37
N PHE A 42 6.73 4.04 10.43
CA PHE A 42 6.93 5.47 10.62
C PHE A 42 5.99 6.05 11.68
N VAL A 43 4.80 5.45 11.82
CA VAL A 43 3.90 5.71 12.97
C VAL A 43 4.65 5.65 14.30
N ASP A 44 5.72 4.86 14.41
CA ASP A 44 6.50 4.67 15.63
C ASP A 44 7.78 5.55 15.69
N SER A 45 8.08 6.42 14.71
CA SER A 45 9.32 7.22 14.65
C SER A 45 9.16 8.64 14.08
N PRO A 46 9.49 9.72 14.83
CA PRO A 46 9.39 11.09 14.36
C PRO A 46 10.61 11.49 13.50
N ALA A 47 10.55 11.36 12.17
CA ALA A 47 11.54 11.96 11.27
C ALA A 47 11.07 13.29 10.67
N ALA A 48 12.03 14.17 10.36
CA ALA A 48 11.79 15.49 9.78
C ALA A 48 11.38 15.46 8.29
N ASP A 49 11.56 14.33 7.60
CA ASP A 49 11.13 14.12 6.21
C ASP A 49 10.39 12.79 6.09
N VAL A 50 9.06 12.86 6.21
CA VAL A 50 8.15 11.72 6.16
C VAL A 50 8.25 10.97 4.83
N LEU A 51 8.32 11.70 3.70
CA LEU A 51 8.32 11.08 2.38
C LEU A 51 9.62 10.32 2.13
N THR A 52 10.76 10.88 2.55
CA THR A 52 12.04 10.17 2.46
C THR A 52 12.11 8.95 3.39
N ALA A 53 11.41 8.98 4.53
CA ALA A 53 11.38 7.85 5.45
C ALA A 53 10.50 6.69 4.93
N ILE A 54 9.40 6.98 4.24
CA ILE A 54 8.46 5.94 3.80
C ILE A 54 8.73 5.43 2.38
N ILE A 55 9.34 6.26 1.51
CA ILE A 55 9.68 5.89 0.14
C ILE A 55 11.13 5.36 0.13
N PRO A 56 11.34 4.08 -0.20
CA PRO A 56 12.69 3.52 -0.30
C PRO A 56 13.56 4.28 -1.30
N GLY A 57 14.85 4.42 -1.01
CA GLY A 57 15.78 5.17 -1.87
C GLY A 57 16.19 4.42 -3.14
N ASP A 58 16.03 3.10 -3.14
CA ASP A 58 16.49 2.14 -4.14
C ASP A 58 15.44 1.77 -5.20
N ILE A 59 14.19 2.25 -5.07
CA ILE A 59 13.18 2.08 -6.12
C ILE A 59 13.51 2.97 -7.33
N ASP A 60 12.79 2.75 -8.43
CA ASP A 60 12.92 3.54 -9.66
C ASP A 60 12.56 5.04 -9.42
N ASP A 61 13.30 5.95 -10.06
CA ASP A 61 13.12 7.39 -9.88
C ASP A 61 11.77 7.91 -10.37
N ASP A 62 11.20 7.31 -11.43
CA ASP A 62 9.86 7.67 -11.90
C ASP A 62 8.81 7.32 -10.84
N ILE A 63 8.98 6.17 -10.17
CA ILE A 63 8.10 5.75 -9.08
C ILE A 63 8.27 6.67 -7.87
N LYS A 64 9.49 7.05 -7.48
CA LYS A 64 9.71 8.03 -6.39
C LYS A 64 9.04 9.36 -6.68
N ASN A 65 9.25 9.88 -7.88
CA ASN A 65 8.70 11.18 -8.28
C ASN A 65 7.18 11.14 -8.30
N TRP A 66 6.62 10.04 -8.79
CA TRP A 66 5.18 9.81 -8.72
C TRP A 66 4.69 9.79 -7.26
N LEU A 67 5.33 9.00 -6.39
CA LEU A 67 4.92 8.85 -4.99
C LEU A 67 4.93 10.19 -4.27
N ARG A 68 6.00 10.97 -4.44
CA ARG A 68 6.07 12.32 -3.88
C ARG A 68 4.95 13.24 -4.37
N ALA A 69 4.56 13.12 -5.64
CA ALA A 69 3.53 13.96 -6.23
C ALA A 69 2.10 13.53 -5.88
N LYS A 70 1.86 12.23 -5.68
CA LYS A 70 0.50 11.67 -5.73
C LYS A 70 0.10 10.88 -4.49
N LEU A 71 1.04 10.40 -3.68
CA LEU A 71 0.73 9.84 -2.37
C LEU A 71 -0.11 10.80 -1.50
N PRO A 72 0.18 12.12 -1.45
CA PRO A 72 -0.68 13.06 -0.73
C PRO A 72 -2.13 13.06 -1.24
N THR A 73 -2.32 12.97 -2.57
CA THR A 73 -3.66 12.91 -3.17
C THR A 73 -4.41 11.65 -2.75
N VAL A 74 -3.75 10.48 -2.81
CA VAL A 74 -4.34 9.20 -2.38
C VAL A 74 -4.73 9.25 -0.89
N LEU A 75 -3.88 9.84 -0.04
CA LEU A 75 -4.14 9.99 1.39
C LEU A 75 -5.32 10.92 1.67
N THR A 76 -5.48 11.99 0.87
CA THR A 76 -6.68 12.84 0.91
C THR A 76 -7.92 12.11 0.41
N GLU A 77 -7.85 11.35 -0.68
CA GLU A 77 -8.99 10.58 -1.20
C GLU A 77 -9.47 9.49 -0.23
N LEU A 78 -8.54 8.91 0.54
CA LEU A 78 -8.83 8.01 1.65
C LEU A 78 -9.45 8.73 2.86
N LYS A 79 -9.67 10.05 2.80
CA LYS A 79 -10.11 10.90 3.91
C LYS A 79 -9.22 10.87 5.14
N LEU A 80 -8.01 10.30 5.01
CA LEU A 80 -7.02 10.30 6.08
C LEU A 80 -6.42 11.69 6.26
N ALA A 81 -6.46 12.55 5.23
CA ALA A 81 -6.03 13.94 5.31
C ALA A 81 -7.17 14.97 5.26
N ASP A 82 -8.45 14.57 5.43
CA ASP A 82 -9.60 15.49 5.36
C ASP A 82 -9.50 16.64 6.39
N SER A 83 -9.01 16.32 7.60
CA SER A 83 -8.72 17.29 8.67
C SER A 83 -7.58 18.26 8.34
N CYS A 84 -6.87 18.01 7.24
CA CYS A 84 -5.70 18.74 6.78
C CYS A 84 -5.88 19.35 5.39
N SER A 85 -7.14 19.55 4.98
CA SER A 85 -7.55 20.16 3.72
C SER A 85 -7.03 21.58 3.47
N SER A 86 -6.51 22.27 4.50
CA SER A 86 -5.85 23.57 4.38
C SER A 86 -4.35 23.49 4.03
N LEU A 87 -3.74 22.30 4.12
CA LEU A 87 -2.34 22.07 3.81
C LEU A 87 -2.15 21.96 2.30
N THR A 88 -1.10 22.59 1.79
CA THR A 88 -0.71 22.55 0.36
C THR A 88 0.63 21.87 0.12
N ASP A 89 1.41 21.70 1.20
CA ASP A 89 2.71 21.04 1.15
C ASP A 89 2.56 19.51 1.23
N PRO A 90 3.04 18.75 0.24
CA PRO A 90 2.92 17.28 0.18
C PRO A 90 3.41 16.56 1.45
N GLN A 91 4.47 17.05 2.06
CA GLN A 91 5.09 16.48 3.26
C GLN A 91 4.18 16.71 4.47
N GLN A 92 3.63 17.91 4.62
CA GLN A 92 2.66 18.22 5.66
C GLN A 92 1.36 17.42 5.51
N ILE A 93 0.85 17.26 4.28
CA ILE A 93 -0.35 16.44 4.00
C ILE A 93 -0.09 14.98 4.38
N THR A 94 1.05 14.43 3.97
CA THR A 94 1.43 13.04 4.27
C THR A 94 1.61 12.85 5.77
N ALA A 95 2.31 13.77 6.45
CA ALA A 95 2.49 13.73 7.90
C ALA A 95 1.15 13.74 8.64
N CYS A 96 0.21 14.58 8.21
CA CYS A 96 -1.12 14.62 8.80
C CYS A 96 -1.90 13.32 8.59
N ALA A 97 -1.89 12.76 7.37
CA ALA A 97 -2.57 11.51 7.11
C ALA A 97 -2.05 10.36 7.97
N ILE A 98 -0.74 10.34 8.20
CA ILE A 98 -0.12 9.39 9.14
C ILE A 98 -0.63 9.63 10.56
N GLN A 99 -0.71 10.88 11.02
CA GLN A 99 -1.26 11.18 12.35
C GLN A 99 -2.71 10.74 12.51
N VAL A 100 -3.54 10.91 11.48
CA VAL A 100 -4.92 10.38 11.50
C VAL A 100 -4.90 8.86 11.58
N LEU A 101 -4.05 8.20 10.80
CA LEU A 101 -3.87 6.75 10.85
C LEU A 101 -3.33 6.25 12.22
N GLN A 102 -2.58 7.06 12.94
CA GLN A 102 -2.14 6.78 14.33
C GLN A 102 -3.32 6.74 15.31
N GLY A 103 -4.33 7.59 15.10
CA GLY A 103 -5.53 7.65 15.94
C GLY A 103 -6.54 6.53 15.66
N LEU A 104 -6.30 5.67 14.68
CA LEU A 104 -7.14 4.52 14.34
C LEU A 104 -6.60 3.25 14.99
N ASP A 105 -7.50 2.35 15.37
CA ASP A 105 -7.16 1.06 15.98
C ASP A 105 -7.87 -0.11 15.30
N GLY A 106 -7.32 -1.31 15.52
CA GLY A 106 -7.92 -2.58 15.12
C GLY A 106 -8.21 -2.70 13.63
N ASP A 107 -9.37 -3.28 13.32
CA ASP A 107 -9.78 -3.61 11.95
C ASP A 107 -9.91 -2.38 11.05
N VAL A 108 -10.25 -1.22 11.63
CA VAL A 108 -10.38 0.04 10.88
C VAL A 108 -9.03 0.48 10.34
N LYS A 109 -8.00 0.51 11.19
CA LYS A 109 -6.62 0.82 10.76
C LYS A 109 -6.13 -0.17 9.72
N SER A 110 -6.41 -1.47 9.91
CA SER A 110 -6.02 -2.51 8.96
C SER A 110 -6.68 -2.31 7.59
N ALA A 111 -7.96 -1.94 7.54
CA ALA A 111 -8.67 -1.66 6.30
C ALA A 111 -8.07 -0.45 5.55
N PHE A 112 -7.69 0.61 6.25
CA PHE A 112 -7.03 1.76 5.64
C PHE A 112 -5.64 1.41 5.10
N LEU A 113 -4.83 0.68 5.87
CA LEU A 113 -3.51 0.22 5.42
C LEU A 113 -3.60 -0.69 4.20
N HIS A 114 -4.58 -1.60 4.19
CA HIS A 114 -4.83 -2.49 3.05
C HIS A 114 -5.28 -1.70 1.80
N ASN A 115 -6.20 -0.74 1.94
CA ASN A 115 -6.60 0.10 0.81
C ASN A 115 -5.44 0.96 0.30
N LEU A 116 -4.59 1.45 1.20
CA LEU A 116 -3.40 2.22 0.86
C LEU A 116 -2.39 1.40 0.05
N SER A 117 -2.12 0.15 0.45
CA SER A 117 -1.21 -0.73 -0.31
C SER A 117 -1.74 -1.01 -1.71
N ILE A 118 -3.05 -1.18 -1.87
CA ILE A 118 -3.70 -1.32 -3.18
C ILE A 118 -3.49 -0.07 -4.01
N PHE A 119 -3.85 1.10 -3.50
CA PHE A 119 -3.72 2.33 -4.27
C PHE A 119 -2.27 2.58 -4.70
N ILE A 120 -1.30 2.38 -3.81
CA ILE A 120 0.12 2.49 -4.15
C ILE A 120 0.54 1.48 -5.23
N ALA A 121 0.06 0.24 -5.19
CA ALA A 121 0.39 -0.76 -6.21
C ALA A 121 -0.29 -0.49 -7.56
N GLN A 122 -1.54 -0.03 -7.57
CA GLN A 122 -2.24 0.38 -8.80
C GLN A 122 -1.49 1.49 -9.51
N VAL A 123 -0.97 2.39 -8.71
CA VAL A 123 -0.16 3.51 -9.13
C VAL A 123 1.19 3.06 -9.67
N ALA A 124 1.92 2.23 -8.93
CA ALA A 124 3.26 1.78 -9.31
C ALA A 124 3.22 0.90 -10.56
N SER A 125 2.05 0.34 -10.87
CA SER A 125 1.76 -0.39 -12.09
C SER A 125 1.20 0.48 -13.23
N ASN A 126 1.17 1.82 -13.09
CA ASN A 126 0.59 2.74 -14.07
C ASN A 126 -0.87 2.40 -14.44
N GLY A 127 -1.67 2.00 -13.45
CA GLY A 127 -3.07 1.62 -13.61
C GLY A 127 -3.30 0.25 -14.25
N LYS A 128 -2.23 -0.52 -14.55
CA LYS A 128 -2.36 -1.89 -15.08
C LYS A 128 -2.92 -2.86 -14.05
N LEU A 129 -2.66 -2.64 -12.76
CA LEU A 129 -3.30 -3.39 -11.68
C LEU A 129 -4.66 -2.73 -11.36
N THR A 130 -5.75 -3.48 -11.54
CA THR A 130 -7.07 -3.01 -11.13
C THR A 130 -7.25 -3.12 -9.63
N TRP A 131 -8.24 -2.42 -9.07
CA TRP A 131 -8.49 -2.47 -7.64
C TRP A 131 -8.89 -3.89 -7.19
N ALA A 132 -9.72 -4.58 -7.99
CA ALA A 132 -10.16 -5.95 -7.71
C ALA A 132 -8.99 -6.94 -7.72
N ASP A 133 -8.07 -6.81 -8.67
CA ASP A 133 -6.83 -7.59 -8.71
C ASP A 133 -5.97 -7.27 -7.48
N GLY A 134 -5.83 -5.99 -7.15
CA GLY A 134 -5.11 -5.50 -5.99
C GLY A 134 -5.56 -6.17 -4.69
N VAL A 135 -6.86 -6.21 -4.40
CA VAL A 135 -7.41 -6.82 -3.17
C VAL A 135 -6.92 -8.25 -2.97
N SER A 136 -7.03 -9.08 -4.00
CA SER A 136 -6.76 -10.51 -3.84
C SER A 136 -5.26 -10.80 -3.91
N ILE A 137 -4.56 -10.12 -4.83
CA ILE A 137 -3.16 -10.40 -5.12
C ILE A 137 -2.24 -9.80 -4.04
N LEU A 138 -2.52 -8.59 -3.55
CA LEU A 138 -1.73 -8.00 -2.47
C LEU A 138 -1.88 -8.79 -1.18
N GLU A 139 -3.10 -9.20 -0.83
CA GLU A 139 -3.33 -10.00 0.37
C GLU A 139 -2.58 -11.33 0.28
N TRP A 140 -2.64 -12.00 -0.88
CA TRP A 140 -1.87 -13.22 -1.10
C TRP A 140 -0.36 -12.99 -0.96
N TYR A 141 0.18 -11.97 -1.65
CA TYR A 141 1.60 -11.64 -1.60
C TYR A 141 2.06 -11.29 -0.18
N TYR A 142 1.28 -10.49 0.53
CA TYR A 142 1.58 -10.08 1.91
C TYR A 142 1.69 -11.28 2.85
N GLN A 143 0.72 -12.20 2.78
CA GLN A 143 0.67 -13.34 3.69
C GLN A 143 1.67 -14.44 3.36
N ASN A 144 2.02 -14.64 2.08
CA ASN A 144 2.81 -15.79 1.64
C ASN A 144 4.27 -15.45 1.33
N ASP A 145 4.55 -14.28 0.77
CA ASP A 145 5.90 -13.90 0.34
C ASP A 145 6.51 -12.87 1.30
N TYR A 146 5.81 -11.77 1.57
CA TYR A 146 6.36 -10.68 2.38
C TYR A 146 6.55 -11.07 3.85
N LYS A 147 5.49 -11.53 4.54
CA LYS A 147 5.58 -11.95 5.96
C LYS A 147 6.47 -13.15 6.21
N THR A 148 6.65 -14.01 5.21
CA THR A 148 7.52 -15.18 5.33
C THR A 148 9.00 -14.80 5.18
N ALA A 149 9.28 -13.70 4.47
CA ALA A 149 10.63 -13.20 4.22
C ALA A 149 11.13 -12.15 5.23
N ALA A 150 10.21 -11.47 5.93
CA ALA A 150 10.46 -10.47 6.98
C ALA A 150 10.72 -11.11 8.35
#